data_AF-A0A1H4PIY3-F1
#
_entry.id   AF-A0A1H4PIY3-F1
#
_cell.length_a   1.000
_cell.length_b   1.000
_cell.length_c   1.000
_cell.angle_alpha   90.00
_cell.angle_beta   90.00
_cell.angle_gamma   90.00
#
_symmetry.space_group_name_H-M   'P 1'
#
loop_
_entity.id
_entity.type
_entity.pdbx_description
1 polymer ?
#
loop_
_entity_poly.entity_id
_entity_poly.type
_entity_poly.pdbx_seq_one_letter_code
_entity_poly.pdbx_strand_id
1 'polypeptide(L)'
;MIYIAVKRILVKKWNYYFDLKTLVLNRTIIAYDGVRNLYLSAPQIKSIDDTIAEILKNRTSVGRYGDGEFKLMNNQNISFQVFNSLLSQRLKEILLNEDPNFLVCLPDVFKDLSHYEDEPRNYWKLHMAKFRVKWYKFLNHEKVYYNSFISRCYYSYRDKSRCSEWFTQLKKIWDGREIVLVEGRKSRLGIGNDLFVNAKSIQRILVPEEDAFLEYDRILTETKKMDKCKLLLLAVGPTATVLANDLYKEGYQAIDIGHLDIEYEWFLRKAKTKTKIENKYVNEAGAGEGIGESQDINYLNEIIIKI
;
A
#
# COMPACT_ATOMS: atom_id res chain seq x y z
N MET A 1 -12.26 -39.44 -29.08
CA MET A 1 -12.59 -39.29 -27.64
C MET A 1 -11.48 -39.78 -26.71
N ILE A 2 -10.87 -40.95 -26.92
CA ILE A 2 -9.82 -41.53 -26.05
C ILE A 2 -8.60 -40.60 -25.88
N TYR A 3 -8.10 -40.01 -26.97
CA TYR A 3 -6.95 -39.09 -26.94
C TYR A 3 -7.17 -37.84 -26.05
N ILE A 4 -8.39 -37.29 -26.06
CA ILE A 4 -8.76 -36.12 -25.23
C ILE A 4 -8.79 -36.50 -23.75
N ALA A 5 -9.23 -37.72 -23.42
CA ALA A 5 -9.24 -38.23 -22.05
C ALA A 5 -7.82 -38.45 -21.50
N VAL A 6 -6.92 -39.04 -22.30
CA VAL A 6 -5.51 -39.24 -21.92
C VAL A 6 -4.79 -37.91 -21.69
N LYS A 7 -4.97 -36.93 -22.59
CA LYS A 7 -4.39 -35.58 -22.43
C LYS A 7 -4.86 -34.89 -21.15
N ARG A 8 -6.16 -34.97 -20.83
CA ARG A 8 -6.72 -34.41 -19.59
C ARG A 8 -6.11 -35.04 -18.32
N ILE A 9 -5.90 -36.35 -18.32
CA ILE A 9 -5.30 -37.07 -17.19
C ILE A 9 -3.84 -36.68 -17.00
N LEU A 10 -3.07 -36.58 -18.10
CA LEU A 10 -1.67 -36.17 -18.04
C LEU A 10 -1.50 -34.74 -17.51
N VAL A 11 -2.34 -33.80 -17.96
CA VAL A 11 -2.34 -32.42 -17.43
C VAL A 11 -2.66 -32.40 -15.94
N LYS A 12 -3.67 -33.17 -15.48
CA LYS A 12 -3.98 -33.27 -14.04
C LYS A 12 -2.81 -33.80 -13.21
N LYS A 13 -2.15 -34.87 -13.69
CA LYS A 13 -0.97 -35.45 -13.02
C LYS A 13 0.22 -34.49 -13.01
N TRP A 14 0.47 -33.80 -14.12
CA TRP A 14 1.51 -32.78 -14.23
C TRP A 14 1.27 -31.64 -13.24
N ASN A 15 0.04 -31.09 -13.21
CA ASN A 15 -0.33 -30.02 -12.29
C ASN A 15 -0.16 -30.47 -10.83
N TYR A 16 -0.65 -31.67 -10.48
CA TYR A 16 -0.47 -32.22 -9.13
C TYR A 16 1.00 -32.35 -8.73
N TYR A 17 1.85 -32.87 -9.62
CA TYR A 17 3.28 -32.97 -9.36
C TYR A 17 3.93 -31.59 -9.21
N PHE A 18 3.59 -30.64 -10.08
CA PHE A 18 4.09 -29.28 -10.03
C PHE A 18 3.67 -28.58 -8.72
N ASP A 19 2.43 -28.76 -8.29
CA ASP A 19 1.89 -28.23 -7.04
C ASP A 19 2.60 -28.84 -5.84
N LEU A 20 2.82 -30.17 -5.84
CA LEU A 20 3.54 -30.86 -4.77
C LEU A 20 5.00 -30.38 -4.69
N LYS A 21 5.70 -30.27 -5.83
CA LYS A 21 7.07 -29.75 -5.90
C LYS A 21 7.14 -28.32 -5.36
N THR A 22 6.20 -27.46 -5.78
CA THR A 22 6.12 -26.07 -5.33
C THR A 22 5.83 -25.97 -3.83
N LEU A 23 4.94 -26.81 -3.31
CA LEU A 23 4.62 -26.90 -1.89
C LEU A 23 5.85 -27.29 -1.06
N VAL A 24 6.56 -28.35 -1.48
CA VAL A 24 7.79 -28.81 -0.82
C VAL A 24 8.84 -27.71 -0.83
N LEU A 25 9.09 -27.08 -1.98
CA LEU A 25 10.05 -25.98 -2.11
C LEU A 25 9.71 -24.80 -1.17
N ASN A 26 8.44 -24.36 -1.17
CA ASN A 26 7.99 -23.26 -0.31
C ASN A 26 8.16 -23.60 1.18
N ARG A 27 7.83 -24.84 1.59
CA ARG A 27 8.03 -25.29 2.98
C ARG A 27 9.51 -25.31 3.37
N THR A 28 10.38 -25.77 2.49
CA THR A 28 11.84 -25.77 2.72
C THR A 28 12.39 -24.36 2.86
N ILE A 29 11.98 -23.44 1.98
CA ILE A 29 12.39 -22.02 2.06
C ILE A 29 11.94 -21.39 3.38
N ILE A 30 10.69 -21.64 3.77
CA ILE A 30 10.13 -21.17 5.04
C ILE A 30 10.88 -21.74 6.25
N ALA A 31 11.21 -23.03 6.24
CA ALA A 31 11.95 -23.66 7.33
C ALA A 31 13.36 -23.08 7.45
N TYR A 32 14.04 -22.87 6.32
CA TYR A 32 15.37 -22.26 6.27
C TYR A 32 15.36 -20.81 6.77
N ASP A 33 14.38 -19.99 6.34
CA ASP A 33 14.22 -18.64 6.88
C ASP A 33 13.90 -18.66 8.38
N GLY A 34 13.11 -19.63 8.85
CA GLY A 34 12.82 -19.81 10.27
C GLY A 34 14.10 -19.95 11.11
N VAL A 35 15.03 -20.82 10.68
CA VAL A 35 16.34 -20.98 11.35
C VAL A 35 17.16 -19.70 11.26
N ARG A 36 17.23 -19.09 10.08
CA ARG A 36 17.98 -17.85 9.86
C ARG A 36 17.46 -16.69 10.72
N ASN A 37 16.14 -16.57 10.85
CA ASN A 37 15.48 -15.49 11.58
C ASN A 37 15.75 -15.56 13.10
N LEU A 38 16.22 -16.69 13.63
CA LEU A 38 16.69 -16.80 15.02
C LEU A 38 17.92 -15.93 15.29
N TYR A 39 18.70 -15.62 14.24
CA TYR A 39 19.94 -14.85 14.33
C TYR A 39 19.83 -13.43 13.77
N LEU A 40 18.62 -13.02 13.34
CA LEU A 40 18.37 -11.70 12.78
C LEU A 40 17.55 -10.85 13.73
N SER A 41 18.02 -9.64 13.99
CA SER A 41 17.26 -8.63 14.73
C SER A 41 16.21 -7.99 13.82
N ALA A 42 14.94 -8.19 14.16
CA ALA A 42 13.84 -7.55 13.46
C ALA A 42 13.92 -6.02 13.60
N PRO A 43 13.62 -5.23 12.55
CA PRO A 43 13.54 -3.79 12.67
C PRO A 43 12.46 -3.40 13.70
N GLN A 44 12.68 -2.26 14.35
CA GLN A 44 11.69 -1.71 15.27
C GLN A 44 10.60 -1.00 14.45
N ILE A 45 9.36 -1.42 14.63
CA ILE A 45 8.19 -0.87 13.94
C ILE A 45 7.17 -0.47 14.99
N LYS A 46 6.73 0.79 14.97
CA LYS A 46 5.65 1.28 15.83
C LYS A 46 4.31 0.64 15.48
N SER A 47 3.39 0.60 16.42
CA SER A 47 2.03 0.07 16.17
C SER A 47 1.25 1.00 15.22
N ILE A 48 0.11 0.52 14.70
CA ILE A 48 -0.84 1.37 13.95
C ILE A 48 -1.27 2.55 14.83
N ASP A 49 -1.58 2.30 16.11
CA ASP A 49 -2.01 3.32 17.06
C ASP A 49 -0.95 4.40 17.27
N ASP A 50 0.29 3.99 17.55
CA ASP A 50 1.41 4.90 17.76
C ASP A 50 1.68 5.72 16.49
N THR A 51 1.54 5.09 15.31
CA THR A 51 1.74 5.76 14.03
C THR A 51 0.67 6.84 13.80
N ILE A 52 -0.61 6.52 14.05
CA ILE A 52 -1.69 7.50 13.92
C ILE A 52 -1.53 8.62 14.96
N ALA A 53 -1.17 8.27 16.20
CA ALA A 53 -0.94 9.24 17.27
C ALA A 53 0.19 10.22 16.92
N GLU A 54 1.29 9.73 16.34
CA GLU A 54 2.41 10.56 15.88
C GLU A 54 1.96 11.55 14.79
N ILE A 55 1.21 11.08 13.79
CA ILE A 55 0.66 11.92 12.71
C ILE A 55 -0.25 13.01 13.28
N LEU A 56 -1.15 12.66 14.20
CA LEU A 56 -2.09 13.62 14.81
C LEU A 56 -1.38 14.66 15.66
N LYS A 57 -0.40 14.22 16.47
CA LYS A 57 0.32 15.09 17.41
C LYS A 57 1.26 16.05 16.70
N ASN A 58 2.07 15.55 15.78
CA ASN A 58 3.19 16.28 15.21
C ASN A 58 2.94 16.74 13.76
N ARG A 59 1.76 16.42 13.19
CA ARG A 59 1.39 16.73 11.80
C ARG A 59 2.44 16.27 10.80
N THR A 60 3.00 15.09 11.04
CA THR A 60 4.07 14.52 10.22
C THR A 60 3.56 14.17 8.81
N SER A 61 4.48 14.20 7.85
CA SER A 61 4.30 13.58 6.54
C SER A 61 4.65 12.10 6.60
N VAL A 62 4.17 11.30 5.64
CA VAL A 62 4.30 9.84 5.69
C VAL A 62 4.63 9.27 4.32
N GLY A 63 5.72 8.50 4.24
CA GLY A 63 6.03 7.61 3.12
C GLY A 63 5.96 6.16 3.57
N ARG A 64 5.33 5.28 2.78
CA ARG A 64 5.06 3.90 3.18
C ARG A 64 5.69 2.89 2.23
N TYR A 65 6.30 1.87 2.82
CA TYR A 65 6.83 0.73 2.09
C TYR A 65 5.93 -0.48 2.32
N GLY A 66 5.63 -1.17 1.22
CA GLY A 66 5.10 -2.52 1.17
C GLY A 66 6.05 -3.42 0.38
N ASP A 67 5.57 -4.58 -0.04
CA ASP A 67 6.40 -5.50 -0.84
C ASP A 67 6.69 -4.97 -2.25
N GLY A 68 5.85 -4.08 -2.77
CA GLY A 68 6.03 -3.45 -4.08
C GLY A 68 7.25 -2.54 -4.13
N GLU A 69 7.42 -1.67 -3.15
CA GLU A 69 8.56 -0.75 -3.05
C GLU A 69 9.88 -1.53 -2.95
N PHE A 70 9.92 -2.59 -2.13
CA PHE A 70 11.11 -3.43 -2.03
C PHE A 70 11.41 -4.23 -3.31
N LYS A 71 10.39 -4.61 -4.11
CA LYS A 71 10.61 -5.21 -5.44
C LYS A 71 11.29 -4.21 -6.38
N LEU A 72 10.80 -2.97 -6.43
CA LEU A 72 11.38 -1.91 -7.27
C LEU A 72 12.80 -1.52 -6.83
N MET A 73 13.06 -1.46 -5.53
CA MET A 73 14.42 -1.28 -4.99
C MET A 73 15.38 -2.41 -5.41
N ASN A 74 14.85 -3.61 -5.68
CA ASN A 74 15.57 -4.78 -6.19
C ASN A 74 15.46 -4.95 -7.72
N ASN A 75 15.20 -3.88 -8.45
CA ASN A 75 15.13 -3.84 -9.92
C ASN A 75 14.07 -4.76 -10.53
N GLN A 76 12.93 -4.93 -9.87
CA GLN A 76 11.80 -5.72 -10.36
C GLN A 76 10.59 -4.84 -10.62
N ASN A 77 9.83 -5.18 -11.66
CA ASN A 77 8.53 -4.58 -11.94
C ASN A 77 7.48 -5.03 -10.91
N ILE A 78 6.44 -4.22 -10.74
CA ILE A 78 5.20 -4.61 -10.08
C ILE A 78 4.02 -4.42 -11.05
N SER A 79 2.82 -4.87 -10.69
CA SER A 79 1.70 -4.94 -11.64
C SER A 79 1.27 -3.59 -12.23
N PHE A 80 1.45 -2.49 -11.48
CA PHE A 80 1.02 -1.13 -11.85
C PHE A 80 2.18 -0.13 -11.91
N GLN A 81 3.43 -0.60 -11.81
CA GLN A 81 4.61 0.26 -11.92
C GLN A 81 5.81 -0.56 -12.44
N VAL A 82 6.24 -0.22 -13.66
CA VAL A 82 7.49 -0.74 -14.23
C VAL A 82 8.68 -0.20 -13.45
N PHE A 83 9.75 -0.99 -13.41
CA PHE A 83 11.01 -0.58 -12.82
C PHE A 83 11.52 0.69 -13.49
N ASN A 84 11.92 1.64 -12.65
CA ASN A 84 12.60 2.86 -13.04
C ASN A 84 13.80 3.04 -12.08
N SER A 85 14.99 3.29 -12.64
CA SER A 85 16.23 3.40 -11.85
C SER A 85 16.20 4.58 -10.89
N LEU A 86 15.65 5.72 -11.31
CA LEU A 86 15.48 6.89 -10.47
C LEU A 86 14.50 6.59 -9.33
N LEU A 87 13.33 6.01 -9.62
CA LEU A 87 12.39 5.59 -8.57
C LEU A 87 13.05 4.66 -7.55
N SER A 88 13.77 3.64 -8.02
CA SER A 88 14.49 2.69 -7.17
C SER A 88 15.53 3.38 -6.27
N GLN A 89 16.28 4.34 -6.82
CA GLN A 89 17.24 5.14 -6.06
C GLN A 89 16.53 6.00 -5.01
N ARG A 90 15.50 6.74 -5.39
CA ARG A 90 14.72 7.60 -4.48
C ARG A 90 14.11 6.81 -3.33
N LEU A 91 13.54 5.63 -3.62
CA LEU A 91 13.00 4.75 -2.59
C LEU A 91 14.10 4.27 -1.61
N LYS A 92 15.32 4.02 -2.06
CA LYS A 92 16.44 3.67 -1.16
C LYS A 92 16.86 4.84 -0.28
N GLU A 93 16.94 6.04 -0.85
CA GLU A 93 17.29 7.26 -0.12
C GLU A 93 16.25 7.57 0.97
N ILE A 94 14.95 7.53 0.62
CA ILE A 94 13.85 7.86 1.54
C ILE A 94 13.71 6.83 2.66
N LEU A 95 14.01 5.56 2.40
CA LEU A 95 13.92 4.50 3.41
C LEU A 95 14.84 4.78 4.60
N LEU A 96 15.96 5.46 4.33
CA LEU A 96 16.97 5.87 5.31
C LEU A 96 16.76 7.30 5.84
N ASN A 97 15.67 7.98 5.49
CA ASN A 97 15.38 9.32 6.01
C ASN A 97 15.14 9.29 7.53
N GLU A 98 15.87 10.09 8.30
CA GLU A 98 15.78 10.15 9.77
C GLU A 98 15.14 11.45 10.29
N ASP A 99 14.58 12.26 9.39
CA ASP A 99 13.83 13.46 9.79
C ASP A 99 12.62 13.06 10.65
N PRO A 100 12.51 13.57 11.90
CA PRO A 100 11.44 13.19 12.81
C PRO A 100 10.04 13.59 12.32
N ASN A 101 9.91 14.57 11.42
CA ASN A 101 8.61 15.00 10.88
C ASN A 101 8.22 14.29 9.57
N PHE A 102 9.04 13.34 9.10
CA PHE A 102 8.73 12.46 7.98
C PHE A 102 8.76 10.99 8.39
N LEU A 103 7.59 10.39 8.58
CA LEU A 103 7.49 9.01 9.03
C LEU A 103 7.74 8.05 7.87
N VAL A 104 8.81 7.26 8.00
CA VAL A 104 9.06 6.13 7.11
C VAL A 104 8.41 4.88 7.68
N CYS A 105 7.43 4.35 6.96
CA CYS A 105 6.62 3.22 7.42
C CYS A 105 7.00 1.90 6.73
N LEU A 106 7.05 0.81 7.49
CA LEU A 106 7.30 -0.56 7.04
C LEU A 106 6.11 -1.47 7.34
N PRO A 107 5.92 -2.57 6.60
CA PRO A 107 4.86 -3.52 6.90
C PRO A 107 5.21 -4.28 8.18
N ASP A 108 4.25 -4.46 9.08
CA ASP A 108 4.47 -5.18 10.34
C ASP A 108 4.43 -6.70 10.13
N VAL A 109 5.49 -7.20 9.47
CA VAL A 109 5.58 -8.60 8.99
C VAL A 109 6.92 -9.26 9.34
N PHE A 110 7.74 -8.57 10.13
CA PHE A 110 9.09 -9.02 10.48
C PHE A 110 9.11 -9.98 11.68
N LYS A 111 8.06 -9.96 12.49
CA LYS A 111 7.86 -10.75 13.71
C LYS A 111 6.75 -11.79 13.51
N ASP A 112 6.12 -12.22 14.61
CA ASP A 112 5.00 -13.15 14.57
C ASP A 112 3.87 -12.64 13.66
N LEU A 113 3.22 -13.56 12.97
CA LEU A 113 2.16 -13.28 11.99
C LEU A 113 0.83 -13.95 12.41
N SER A 114 0.72 -14.44 13.64
CA SER A 114 -0.43 -15.24 14.08
C SER A 114 -1.72 -14.42 14.19
N HIS A 115 -1.60 -13.10 14.35
CA HIS A 115 -2.72 -12.15 14.37
C HIS A 115 -3.33 -11.90 12.99
N TYR A 116 -2.68 -12.34 11.91
CA TYR A 116 -3.23 -12.24 10.56
C TYR A 116 -4.13 -13.44 10.20
N GLU A 117 -5.08 -13.21 9.30
CA GLU A 117 -5.85 -14.25 8.63
C GLU A 117 -4.94 -15.20 7.85
N ASP A 118 -5.42 -16.42 7.57
CA ASP A 118 -4.56 -17.47 7.01
C ASP A 118 -3.97 -17.13 5.63
N GLU A 119 -4.75 -16.49 4.75
CA GLU A 119 -4.25 -16.05 3.43
C GLU A 119 -3.11 -15.03 3.54
N PRO A 120 -3.30 -13.85 4.16
CA PRO A 120 -2.24 -12.86 4.29
C PRO A 120 -1.06 -13.37 5.13
N ARG A 121 -1.31 -14.19 6.17
CA ARG A 121 -0.25 -14.84 6.95
C ARG A 121 0.62 -15.74 6.07
N ASN A 122 0.01 -16.60 5.26
CA ASN A 122 0.73 -17.52 4.38
C ASN A 122 1.50 -16.76 3.29
N TYR A 123 0.90 -15.69 2.74
CA TYR A 123 1.56 -14.80 1.80
C TYR A 123 2.82 -14.19 2.41
N TRP A 124 2.70 -13.49 3.55
CA TRP A 124 3.82 -12.80 4.19
C TRP A 124 4.90 -13.76 4.69
N LYS A 125 4.51 -14.93 5.22
CA LYS A 125 5.47 -15.95 5.66
C LYS A 125 6.34 -16.43 4.50
N LEU A 126 5.74 -16.75 3.35
CA LEU A 126 6.49 -17.15 2.17
C LEU A 126 7.28 -15.98 1.56
N HIS A 127 6.69 -14.79 1.55
CA HIS A 127 7.32 -13.59 1.02
C HIS A 127 8.60 -13.26 1.79
N MET A 128 8.50 -13.15 3.12
CA MET A 128 9.65 -12.88 3.97
C MET A 128 10.69 -13.99 3.85
N ALA A 129 10.29 -15.26 3.80
CA ALA A 129 11.25 -16.34 3.61
C ALA A 129 12.06 -16.25 2.31
N LYS A 130 11.49 -15.68 1.25
CA LYS A 130 12.18 -15.44 -0.02
C LYS A 130 13.03 -14.16 -0.03
N PHE A 131 12.57 -13.12 0.67
CA PHE A 131 13.08 -11.76 0.44
C PHE A 131 13.69 -11.08 1.67
N ARG A 132 13.58 -11.63 2.89
CA ARG A 132 14.07 -11.04 4.15
C ARG A 132 15.52 -10.58 4.02
N VAL A 133 16.39 -11.42 3.46
CA VAL A 133 17.81 -11.11 3.23
C VAL A 133 17.99 -9.84 2.39
N LYS A 134 17.20 -9.70 1.33
CA LYS A 134 17.27 -8.58 0.40
C LYS A 134 16.71 -7.32 1.05
N TRP A 135 15.64 -7.44 1.81
CA TRP A 135 15.05 -6.32 2.54
C TRP A 135 16.04 -5.78 3.59
N TYR A 136 16.63 -6.66 4.40
CA TYR A 136 17.53 -6.30 5.49
C TYR A 136 18.78 -5.56 5.00
N LYS A 137 19.24 -5.81 3.76
CA LYS A 137 20.35 -5.06 3.16
C LYS A 137 20.09 -3.57 2.99
N PHE A 138 18.82 -3.14 2.99
CA PHE A 138 18.44 -1.73 2.82
C PHE A 138 18.01 -1.07 4.13
N LEU A 139 17.79 -1.85 5.20
CA LEU A 139 17.25 -1.32 6.45
C LEU A 139 18.37 -0.82 7.36
N ASN A 140 18.09 0.28 8.08
CA ASN A 140 18.89 0.68 9.23
C ASN A 140 18.30 -0.02 10.48
N HIS A 141 19.08 -0.89 11.11
CA HIS A 141 18.64 -1.66 12.28
C HIS A 141 18.50 -0.83 13.56
N GLU A 142 19.14 0.34 13.63
CA GLU A 142 19.08 1.25 14.78
C GLU A 142 17.89 2.23 14.67
N LYS A 143 17.32 2.36 13.48
CA LYS A 143 16.18 3.23 13.20
C LYS A 143 14.87 2.61 13.67
N VAL A 144 14.01 3.46 14.25
CA VAL A 144 12.61 3.15 14.50
C VAL A 144 11.77 3.52 13.29
N TYR A 145 11.04 2.55 12.75
CA TYR A 145 10.10 2.73 11.66
C TYR A 145 8.67 2.79 12.18
N TYR A 146 7.76 3.25 11.32
CA TYR A 146 6.32 3.33 11.59
C TYR A 146 5.53 2.26 10.82
N ASN A 147 4.24 2.13 11.06
CA ASN A 147 3.45 1.04 10.51
C ASN A 147 2.84 1.39 9.14
N SER A 148 3.23 0.67 8.08
CA SER A 148 2.66 0.93 6.75
C SER A 148 1.23 0.41 6.58
N PHE A 149 0.76 -0.41 7.53
CA PHE A 149 -0.61 -0.93 7.56
C PHE A 149 -1.63 0.04 8.17
N ILE A 150 -1.27 1.30 8.41
CA ILE A 150 -2.27 2.37 8.59
C ILE A 150 -3.25 2.45 7.39
N SER A 151 -2.82 2.01 6.19
CA SER A 151 -3.68 1.89 5.01
C SER A 151 -4.22 0.48 4.76
N ARG A 152 -3.90 -0.50 5.62
CA ARG A 152 -4.21 -1.94 5.49
C ARG A 152 -4.78 -2.51 6.79
N CYS A 153 -5.61 -1.73 7.47
CA CYS A 153 -5.99 -1.93 8.87
C CYS A 153 -7.25 -2.81 9.06
N TYR A 154 -7.70 -3.56 8.05
CA TYR A 154 -8.88 -4.44 8.17
C TYR A 154 -8.64 -5.87 7.66
N TYR A 155 -8.51 -6.06 6.35
CA TYR A 155 -8.58 -7.37 5.69
C TYR A 155 -7.59 -8.37 6.28
N SER A 156 -6.37 -7.91 6.56
CA SER A 156 -5.28 -8.79 6.98
C SER A 156 -5.51 -9.39 8.37
N TYR A 157 -6.29 -8.73 9.24
CA TYR A 157 -6.38 -9.05 10.66
C TYR A 157 -7.44 -10.11 10.95
N ARG A 158 -7.07 -11.08 11.79
CA ARG A 158 -7.97 -12.12 12.30
C ARG A 158 -8.96 -11.53 13.31
N ASP A 159 -8.44 -10.85 14.32
CA ASP A 159 -9.27 -10.05 15.23
C ASP A 159 -9.54 -8.68 14.62
N LYS A 160 -10.82 -8.42 14.33
CA LYS A 160 -11.31 -7.18 13.70
C LYS A 160 -11.86 -6.17 14.70
N SER A 161 -11.79 -6.46 16.00
CA SER A 161 -12.33 -5.61 17.07
C SER A 161 -11.76 -4.18 17.06
N ARG A 162 -10.49 -4.03 16.66
CA ARG A 162 -9.78 -2.75 16.63
C ARG A 162 -9.94 -1.97 15.32
N CYS A 163 -10.40 -2.61 14.25
CA CYS A 163 -10.45 -1.99 12.92
C CYS A 163 -11.33 -0.74 12.90
N SER A 164 -12.50 -0.80 13.55
CA SER A 164 -13.40 0.35 13.63
C SER A 164 -12.74 1.55 14.32
N GLU A 165 -11.96 1.31 15.38
CA GLU A 165 -11.25 2.38 16.09
C GLU A 165 -10.14 2.96 15.23
N TRP A 166 -9.37 2.13 14.51
CA TRP A 166 -8.35 2.64 13.59
C TRP A 166 -8.93 3.55 12.50
N PHE A 167 -10.06 3.21 11.89
CA PHE A 167 -10.72 4.10 10.94
C PHE A 167 -11.20 5.40 11.59
N THR A 168 -11.79 5.33 12.78
CA THR A 168 -12.18 6.53 13.55
C THR A 168 -10.99 7.44 13.82
N GLN A 169 -9.85 6.87 14.22
CA GLN A 169 -8.63 7.61 14.52
C GLN A 169 -7.98 8.19 13.27
N LEU A 170 -7.98 7.46 12.15
CA LEU A 170 -7.52 7.95 10.86
C LEU A 170 -8.37 9.13 10.37
N LYS A 171 -9.70 9.08 10.53
CA LYS A 171 -10.60 10.18 10.17
C LYS A 171 -10.28 11.49 10.89
N LYS A 172 -9.68 11.45 12.09
CA LYS A 172 -9.24 12.64 12.81
C LYS A 172 -8.10 13.40 12.10
N ILE A 173 -7.34 12.74 11.22
CA ILE A 173 -6.22 13.37 10.49
C ILE A 173 -6.72 14.46 9.52
N TRP A 174 -7.90 14.26 8.93
CA TRP A 174 -8.53 15.18 7.97
C TRP A 174 -9.79 15.89 8.50
N ASP A 175 -10.12 15.72 9.77
CA ASP A 175 -11.32 16.31 10.40
C ASP A 175 -11.32 17.84 10.31
N GLY A 176 -12.33 18.41 9.66
CA GLY A 176 -12.48 19.85 9.43
C GLY A 176 -11.40 20.47 8.52
N ARG A 177 -10.60 19.66 7.81
CA ARG A 177 -9.50 20.14 6.95
C ARG A 177 -9.90 20.19 5.48
N GLU A 178 -9.29 21.11 4.75
CA GLU A 178 -9.31 21.10 3.29
C GLU A 178 -8.26 20.10 2.81
N ILE A 179 -8.69 19.11 2.02
CA ILE A 179 -7.83 18.02 1.56
C ILE A 179 -7.69 18.03 0.04
N VAL A 180 -6.51 17.63 -0.43
CA VAL A 180 -6.25 17.34 -1.84
C VAL A 180 -5.86 15.87 -1.96
N LEU A 181 -6.67 15.11 -2.69
CA LEU A 181 -6.40 13.73 -3.03
C LEU A 181 -5.57 13.69 -4.32
N VAL A 182 -4.39 13.10 -4.26
CA VAL A 182 -3.58 12.77 -5.45
C VAL A 182 -3.69 11.27 -5.67
N GLU A 183 -4.42 10.88 -6.71
CA GLU A 183 -4.88 9.51 -6.90
C GLU A 183 -4.93 9.10 -8.38
N GLY A 184 -4.90 7.79 -8.65
CA GLY A 184 -5.14 7.27 -9.99
C GLY A 184 -6.56 7.58 -10.48
N ARG A 185 -6.77 7.79 -11.79
CA ARG A 185 -8.09 8.20 -12.35
C ARG A 185 -9.24 7.26 -12.00
N LYS A 186 -8.95 5.99 -11.73
CA LYS A 186 -9.94 4.96 -11.34
C LYS A 186 -9.88 4.57 -9.85
N SER A 187 -9.05 5.21 -9.04
CA SER A 187 -8.99 4.93 -7.60
C SER A 187 -10.27 5.40 -6.89
N ARG A 188 -10.72 6.63 -7.17
CA ARG A 188 -12.00 7.20 -6.71
C ARG A 188 -12.18 7.11 -5.20
N LEU A 189 -11.15 7.50 -4.47
CA LEU A 189 -11.11 7.45 -3.01
C LEU A 189 -12.31 8.18 -2.40
N GLY A 190 -13.02 7.52 -1.48
CA GLY A 190 -14.20 8.06 -0.80
C GLY A 190 -15.50 8.02 -1.58
N ILE A 191 -15.48 7.76 -2.90
CA ILE A 191 -16.71 7.75 -3.69
C ILE A 191 -17.57 6.54 -3.31
N GLY A 192 -18.82 6.77 -2.94
CA GLY A 192 -19.74 5.71 -2.50
C GLY A 192 -19.59 5.29 -1.03
N ASN A 193 -18.75 5.98 -0.24
CA ASN A 193 -18.62 5.75 1.20
C ASN A 193 -18.39 7.07 1.97
N ASP A 194 -18.24 6.99 3.29
CA ASP A 194 -18.11 8.13 4.19
C ASP A 194 -16.68 8.31 4.75
N LEU A 195 -15.65 7.80 4.08
CA LEU A 195 -14.26 7.85 4.58
C LEU A 195 -13.78 9.29 4.84
N PHE A 196 -14.12 10.22 3.94
CA PHE A 196 -13.71 11.63 4.00
C PHE A 196 -14.86 12.58 4.32
N VAL A 197 -15.99 12.09 4.83
CA VAL A 197 -17.20 12.90 5.07
C VAL A 197 -16.97 14.07 6.04
N ASN A 198 -15.98 13.95 6.92
CA ASN A 198 -15.64 14.95 7.91
C ASN A 198 -14.55 15.93 7.45
N ALA A 199 -14.07 15.83 6.20
CA ALA A 199 -13.24 16.86 5.60
C ALA A 199 -14.08 18.12 5.32
N LYS A 200 -13.46 19.30 5.42
CA LYS A 200 -14.10 20.59 5.11
C LYS A 200 -14.35 20.75 3.62
N SER A 201 -13.42 20.31 2.79
CA SER A 201 -13.53 20.31 1.33
C SER A 201 -12.57 19.29 0.72
N ILE A 202 -12.90 18.78 -0.47
CA ILE A 202 -12.10 17.81 -1.21
C ILE A 202 -11.77 18.40 -2.58
N GLN A 203 -10.50 18.31 -2.97
CA GLN A 203 -10.05 18.52 -4.34
C GLN A 203 -9.25 17.31 -4.81
N ARG A 204 -9.20 17.06 -6.11
CA ARG A 204 -8.55 15.89 -6.70
C ARG A 204 -7.59 16.26 -7.82
N ILE A 205 -6.39 15.71 -7.74
CA ILE A 205 -5.42 15.66 -8.83
C ILE A 205 -5.40 14.22 -9.32
N LEU A 206 -5.96 13.99 -10.51
CA LEU A 206 -5.97 12.67 -11.13
C LEU A 206 -4.68 12.44 -11.90
N VAL A 207 -4.05 11.30 -11.65
CA VAL A 207 -2.83 10.86 -12.31
C VAL A 207 -3.05 9.48 -12.96
N PRO A 208 -2.11 8.98 -13.78
CA PRO A 208 -2.21 7.64 -14.34
C PRO A 208 -2.41 6.56 -13.26
N GLU A 209 -3.26 5.57 -13.55
CA GLU A 209 -3.53 4.43 -12.67
C GLU A 209 -2.33 3.49 -12.56
N GLU A 210 -1.52 3.44 -13.62
CA GLU A 210 -0.32 2.62 -13.75
C GLU A 210 0.82 3.50 -14.27
N ASP A 211 2.04 3.17 -13.89
CA ASP A 211 3.26 3.87 -14.30
C ASP A 211 3.27 5.38 -14.03
N ALA A 212 2.57 5.82 -12.97
CA ALA A 212 2.46 7.23 -12.61
C ALA A 212 3.83 7.93 -12.41
N PHE A 213 4.88 7.17 -12.07
CA PHE A 213 6.22 7.74 -11.95
C PHE A 213 6.80 8.28 -13.28
N LEU A 214 6.28 7.84 -14.44
CA LEU A 214 6.67 8.40 -15.74
C LEU A 214 6.27 9.87 -15.88
N GLU A 215 5.24 10.31 -15.16
CA GLU A 215 4.75 11.70 -15.14
C GLU A 215 5.17 12.43 -13.85
N TYR A 216 6.18 11.92 -13.11
CA TYR A 216 6.52 12.40 -11.76
C TYR A 216 6.72 13.91 -11.67
N ASP A 217 7.52 14.50 -12.57
CA ASP A 217 7.83 15.93 -12.53
C ASP A 217 6.58 16.79 -12.74
N ARG A 218 5.66 16.34 -13.62
CA ARG A 218 4.38 17.01 -13.85
C ARG A 218 3.49 16.88 -12.62
N ILE A 219 3.39 15.68 -12.02
CA ILE A 219 2.62 15.44 -10.80
C ILE A 219 3.12 16.33 -9.66
N LEU A 220 4.44 16.36 -9.41
CA LEU A 220 5.04 17.19 -8.38
C LEU A 220 4.78 18.67 -8.64
N THR A 221 5.00 19.14 -9.87
CA THR A 221 4.81 20.55 -10.25
C THR A 221 3.36 21.00 -10.05
N GLU A 222 2.38 20.21 -10.51
CA GLU A 222 0.97 20.54 -10.34
C GLU A 222 0.53 20.48 -8.87
N THR A 223 1.04 19.50 -8.12
CA THR A 223 0.71 19.38 -6.68
C THR A 223 1.30 20.56 -5.88
N LYS A 224 2.48 21.06 -6.24
CA LYS A 224 3.12 22.23 -5.61
C LYS A 224 2.38 23.56 -5.84
N LYS A 225 1.33 23.60 -6.66
CA LYS A 225 0.47 24.79 -6.83
C LYS A 225 -0.60 24.90 -5.74
N MET A 226 -0.80 23.85 -4.94
CA MET A 226 -1.78 23.84 -3.87
C MET A 226 -1.34 24.72 -2.70
N ASP A 227 -2.31 25.22 -1.92
CA ASP A 227 -1.99 25.92 -0.67
C ASP A 227 -1.38 24.94 0.34
N LYS A 228 -0.26 25.33 0.96
CA LYS A 228 0.46 24.52 1.97
C LYS A 228 -0.37 24.22 3.23
N CYS A 229 -1.45 24.97 3.48
CA CYS A 229 -2.36 24.71 4.58
C CYS A 229 -3.24 23.47 4.34
N LYS A 230 -3.41 23.06 3.07
CA LYS A 230 -4.18 21.87 2.70
C LYS A 230 -3.40 20.59 3.02
N LEU A 231 -4.13 19.56 3.43
CA LEU A 231 -3.56 18.23 3.62
C LEU A 231 -3.51 17.49 2.29
N LEU A 232 -2.34 17.00 1.91
CA LEU A 232 -2.17 16.17 0.71
C LEU A 232 -2.27 14.70 1.10
N LEU A 233 -3.24 13.98 0.53
CA LEU A 233 -3.43 12.54 0.74
C LEU A 233 -3.14 11.81 -0.57
N LEU A 234 -2.19 10.88 -0.54
CA LEU A 234 -1.63 10.29 -1.76
C LEU A 234 -1.99 8.80 -1.87
N ALA A 235 -2.51 8.39 -3.02
CA ALA A 235 -2.85 7.00 -3.33
C ALA A 235 -2.38 6.63 -4.75
N VAL A 236 -1.05 6.63 -4.92
CA VAL A 236 -0.38 6.52 -6.23
C VAL A 236 0.73 5.46 -6.26
N GLY A 237 0.61 4.42 -5.43
CA GLY A 237 1.61 3.37 -5.34
C GLY A 237 3.00 3.90 -4.93
N PRO A 238 4.11 3.33 -5.45
CA PRO A 238 5.48 3.75 -5.13
C PRO A 238 5.75 5.24 -5.35
N THR A 239 5.09 5.84 -6.34
CA THR A 239 5.17 7.28 -6.63
C THR A 239 4.73 8.11 -5.43
N ALA A 240 3.74 7.65 -4.66
CA ALA A 240 3.26 8.36 -3.48
C ALA A 240 4.33 8.51 -2.40
N THR A 241 5.20 7.51 -2.22
CA THR A 241 6.28 7.59 -1.21
C THR A 241 7.33 8.64 -1.59
N VAL A 242 7.73 8.71 -2.86
CA VAL A 242 8.67 9.74 -3.34
C VAL A 242 8.03 11.12 -3.30
N LEU A 243 6.79 11.21 -3.78
CA LEU A 243 6.02 12.46 -3.80
C LEU A 243 5.78 13.01 -2.39
N ALA A 244 5.45 12.16 -1.40
CA ALA A 244 5.28 12.57 -0.01
C ALA A 244 6.54 13.23 0.55
N ASN A 245 7.71 12.62 0.31
CA ASN A 245 8.99 13.14 0.79
C ASN A 245 9.36 14.47 0.14
N ASP A 246 9.15 14.60 -1.17
CA ASP A 246 9.53 15.81 -1.89
C ASP A 246 8.57 16.97 -1.57
N LEU A 247 7.28 16.70 -1.42
CA LEU A 247 6.30 17.68 -0.92
C LEU A 247 6.59 18.09 0.53
N TYR A 248 6.97 17.14 1.38
CA TYR A 248 7.38 17.43 2.76
C TYR A 248 8.55 18.43 2.79
N LYS A 249 9.58 18.23 1.96
CA LYS A 249 10.72 19.14 1.84
C LYS A 249 10.33 20.54 1.35
N GLU A 250 9.22 20.65 0.64
CA GLU A 250 8.65 21.91 0.18
C GLU A 250 7.72 22.57 1.22
N GLY A 251 7.57 21.97 2.41
CA GLY A 251 6.77 22.50 3.52
C GLY A 251 5.30 22.11 3.49
N TYR A 252 4.92 21.08 2.72
CA TYR A 252 3.58 20.50 2.77
C TYR A 252 3.49 19.39 3.83
N GLN A 253 2.28 19.15 4.34
CA GLN A 253 1.97 17.87 4.96
C GLN A 253 1.40 16.92 3.90
N ALA A 254 2.13 15.85 3.59
CA ALA A 254 1.74 14.84 2.61
C ALA A 254 1.77 13.43 3.22
N ILE A 255 0.64 12.72 3.11
CA ILE A 255 0.47 11.39 3.71
C ILE A 255 0.15 10.40 2.61
N ASP A 256 1.03 9.44 2.41
CA ASP A 256 0.72 8.26 1.60
C ASP A 256 -0.33 7.40 2.31
N ILE A 257 -1.54 7.35 1.76
CA ILE A 257 -2.67 6.55 2.28
C ILE A 257 -3.00 5.33 1.42
N GLY A 258 -2.38 5.16 0.25
CA GLY A 258 -2.51 3.96 -0.59
C GLY A 258 -3.94 3.40 -0.71
N HIS A 259 -4.10 2.11 -0.41
CA HIS A 259 -5.39 1.39 -0.50
C HIS A 259 -6.32 1.57 0.71
N LEU A 260 -6.17 2.65 1.50
CA LEU A 260 -7.01 2.87 2.68
C LEU A 260 -8.51 2.85 2.35
N ASP A 261 -8.91 3.43 1.23
CA ASP A 261 -10.31 3.43 0.77
C ASP A 261 -10.83 2.01 0.50
N ILE A 262 -10.04 1.16 -0.18
CA ILE A 262 -10.44 -0.22 -0.45
C ILE A 262 -10.57 -1.03 0.84
N GLU A 263 -9.65 -0.83 1.79
CA GLU A 263 -9.72 -1.47 3.10
C GLU A 263 -10.93 -0.98 3.91
N TYR A 264 -11.31 0.28 3.76
CA TYR A 264 -12.52 0.83 4.35
C TYR A 264 -13.79 0.24 3.72
N GLU A 265 -13.83 0.08 2.40
CA GLU A 265 -14.95 -0.56 1.69
C GLU A 265 -15.14 -2.02 2.11
N TRP A 266 -14.05 -2.75 2.28
CA TRP A 266 -14.06 -4.12 2.82
C TRP A 266 -14.50 -4.15 4.28
N PHE A 267 -14.11 -3.18 5.09
CA PHE A 267 -14.57 -3.04 6.47
C PHE A 267 -16.09 -2.82 6.54
N LEU A 268 -16.63 -1.86 5.78
CA LEU A 268 -18.06 -1.57 5.72
C LEU A 268 -18.88 -2.80 5.29
N ARG A 269 -18.37 -3.56 4.30
CA ARG A 269 -19.02 -4.78 3.81
C ARG A 269 -18.78 -6.02 4.68
N LYS A 270 -17.98 -5.90 5.75
CA LYS A 270 -17.52 -7.04 6.56
C LYS A 270 -16.92 -8.17 5.70
N ALA A 271 -16.15 -7.77 4.68
CA ALA A 271 -15.61 -8.70 3.69
C ALA A 271 -14.67 -9.71 4.35
N LYS A 272 -14.77 -10.97 3.91
CA LYS A 272 -13.90 -12.09 4.31
C LYS A 272 -12.83 -12.43 3.28
N THR A 273 -13.00 -11.92 2.06
CA THR A 273 -12.12 -12.11 0.91
C THR A 273 -11.94 -10.77 0.21
N LYS A 274 -10.87 -10.62 -0.59
CA LYS A 274 -10.67 -9.44 -1.42
C LYS A 274 -11.71 -9.47 -2.55
N THR A 275 -12.69 -8.57 -2.50
CA THR A 275 -13.74 -8.46 -3.51
C THR A 275 -13.54 -7.22 -4.36
N LYS A 276 -14.03 -7.27 -5.62
CA LYS A 276 -14.20 -6.08 -6.45
C LYS A 276 -15.06 -5.06 -5.70
N ILE A 277 -14.73 -3.78 -5.85
CA ILE A 277 -15.56 -2.67 -5.40
C ILE A 277 -16.14 -2.00 -6.63
N GLU A 278 -17.45 -1.74 -6.59
CA GLU A 278 -18.16 -1.16 -7.71
C GLU A 278 -17.51 0.16 -8.10
N ASN A 279 -17.26 0.35 -9.41
CA ASN A 279 -16.69 1.57 -9.96
C ASN A 279 -15.28 1.95 -9.47
N LYS A 280 -14.52 1.09 -8.76
CA LYS A 280 -13.17 1.40 -8.27
C LYS A 280 -12.11 0.40 -8.73
N TYR A 281 -10.92 0.91 -9.06
CA TYR A 281 -9.77 0.09 -9.38
C TYR A 281 -9.26 -0.64 -8.12
N VAL A 282 -9.31 -1.97 -8.15
CA VAL A 282 -8.78 -2.82 -7.08
C VAL A 282 -7.78 -3.81 -7.68
N ASN A 283 -6.50 -3.51 -7.57
CA ASN A 283 -5.42 -4.34 -8.11
C ASN A 283 -5.53 -5.79 -7.59
N GLU A 284 -5.80 -5.96 -6.29
CA GLU A 284 -5.88 -7.26 -5.65
C GLU A 284 -7.17 -8.05 -5.94
N ALA A 285 -8.14 -7.48 -6.66
CA ALA A 285 -9.42 -8.11 -6.97
C ALA A 285 -9.80 -7.98 -8.46
N GLY A 286 -8.83 -8.07 -9.37
CA GLY A 286 -9.08 -8.12 -10.83
C GLY A 286 -8.97 -6.77 -11.55
N ALA A 287 -8.07 -5.90 -11.06
CA ALA A 287 -7.46 -4.75 -11.75
C ALA A 287 -8.32 -4.09 -12.85
N GLY A 288 -9.20 -3.16 -12.47
CA GLY A 288 -9.79 -2.18 -13.39
C GLY A 288 -10.70 -2.71 -14.50
N GLU A 289 -10.88 -4.02 -14.63
CA GLU A 289 -11.62 -4.64 -15.72
C GLU A 289 -13.09 -4.21 -15.71
N GLY A 290 -13.54 -3.59 -16.79
CA GLY A 290 -14.92 -3.09 -16.95
C GLY A 290 -15.19 -1.73 -16.29
N ILE A 291 -14.18 -1.04 -15.74
CA ILE A 291 -14.35 0.28 -15.12
C ILE A 291 -14.21 1.38 -16.18
N GLY A 292 -15.36 1.92 -16.59
CA GLY A 292 -15.47 3.11 -17.45
C GLY A 292 -15.36 4.43 -16.67
N GLU A 293 -15.64 5.56 -17.32
CA GLU A 293 -15.63 6.90 -16.71
C GLU A 293 -16.68 7.05 -15.61
N SER A 294 -16.37 7.86 -14.59
CA SER A 294 -17.34 8.17 -13.52
C SER A 294 -18.37 9.18 -14.02
N GLN A 295 -19.63 8.98 -13.65
CA GLN A 295 -20.73 9.93 -13.88
C GLN A 295 -21.16 10.64 -12.60
N ASP A 296 -20.45 10.43 -11.49
CA ASP A 296 -20.72 11.08 -10.21
C ASP A 296 -20.35 12.57 -10.29
N ILE A 297 -21.35 13.45 -10.22
CA ILE A 297 -21.15 14.90 -10.38
C ILE A 297 -20.32 15.52 -9.26
N ASN A 298 -20.42 15.00 -8.04
CA ASN A 298 -19.64 15.51 -6.90
C ASN A 298 -18.16 15.17 -7.12
N TYR A 299 -17.86 13.91 -7.46
CA TYR A 299 -16.52 13.49 -7.85
C TYR A 299 -15.97 14.36 -8.99
N LEU A 300 -16.75 14.59 -10.04
CA LEU A 300 -16.32 15.37 -11.20
C LEU A 300 -16.01 16.83 -10.85
N ASN A 301 -16.81 17.44 -9.96
CA ASN A 301 -16.60 18.82 -9.49
C ASN A 301 -15.40 18.96 -8.54
N GLU A 302 -14.98 17.88 -7.87
CA GLU A 302 -13.79 17.88 -7.02
C GLU A 302 -12.49 17.80 -7.84
N ILE A 303 -12.54 17.37 -9.11
CA ILE A 303 -11.34 17.25 -9.96
C ILE A 303 -10.88 18.62 -10.44
N ILE A 304 -9.70 19.02 -9.98
CA ILE A 304 -9.07 20.29 -10.38
C ILE A 304 -8.01 20.11 -11.46
N ILE A 305 -7.37 18.94 -11.53
CA ILE A 305 -6.28 18.64 -12.46
C ILE A 305 -6.39 17.19 -12.93
N LYS A 306 -6.14 16.95 -14.23
CA LYS A 306 -5.99 15.61 -14.83
C LYS A 306 -4.66 15.55 -15.58
N ILE A 307 -3.82 14.58 -15.20
CA ILE A 307 -2.49 14.35 -15.78
C ILE A 307 -2.54 13.20 -16.78
#